data_AF-A0A8H7EY86-F1
#
_entry.id   AF-A0A8H7EY86-F1
#
_cell.length_a   1.000
_cell.length_b   1.000
_cell.length_c   1.000
_cell.angle_alpha   90.00
_cell.angle_beta   90.00
_cell.angle_gamma   90.00
#
_symmetry.space_group_name_H-M   'P 1'
#
loop_
_entity.id
_entity.type
_entity.pdbx_description
1 polymer ?
#
loop_
_entity_poly.entity_id
_entity_poly.type
_entity_poly.pdbx_seq_one_letter_code
_entity_poly.pdbx_strand_id
1 'polypeptide(L)'
;MSAFSNGRRDIRLETASFDGIVMSTLSYGALTMVYIQVLKSLITRPKRGRVFWGITIYSALLFLLATLAVGGKIKYAESVYVTFPMDGTIKSMEDFVPSRIFQRHASMTINVLGRVCTTLSPWVGDAFLIYRVMVVWSYNLWFLVPILPIYFAHIAMSIPLIIADSKLNEIRWALRSHLYAVIFHSLCVSLNIMCSVMITVRLVTMRKKLEVALGRLHASFYTSFFSIIVESGAFATLWGIVFLSTLTARHWSRSAFSQPYYYIIAITRMLIILKMAQNKAWCRDIVSAAEAGVLEWEVTSAHTLELEDASKLQGMKFSDPSRSASTSILQ
;
A
#
# COMPACT_ATOMS: atom_id res chain seq x y z
N MET A 1 1.56 -17.21 42.47
CA MET A 1 2.50 -16.45 41.61
C MET A 1 2.29 -16.62 40.10
N SER A 2 1.33 -17.46 39.64
CA SER A 2 1.00 -17.70 38.23
C SER A 2 -0.08 -16.79 37.63
N ALA A 3 -0.99 -16.24 38.46
CA ALA A 3 -2.06 -15.33 38.02
C ALA A 3 -1.54 -13.97 37.51
N PHE A 4 -0.52 -13.41 38.17
CA PHE A 4 0.13 -12.16 37.74
C PHE A 4 0.86 -12.27 36.39
N SER A 5 1.33 -13.47 36.02
CA SER A 5 1.99 -13.68 34.71
C SER A 5 0.99 -13.77 33.55
N ASN A 6 -0.24 -14.24 33.80
CA ASN A 6 -1.32 -14.23 32.82
C ASN A 6 -1.89 -12.82 32.66
N GLY A 7 -2.11 -12.10 33.77
CA GLY A 7 -2.58 -10.71 33.72
C GLY A 7 -1.66 -9.77 32.96
N ARG A 8 -0.33 -9.84 33.15
CA ARG A 8 0.62 -9.01 32.38
C ARG A 8 0.66 -9.35 30.89
N ARG A 9 0.49 -10.63 30.53
CA ARG A 9 0.44 -11.06 29.12
C ARG A 9 -0.84 -10.58 28.44
N ASP A 10 -1.96 -10.65 29.16
CA ASP A 10 -3.25 -10.16 28.70
C ASP A 10 -3.19 -8.63 28.48
N ILE A 11 -2.63 -7.87 29.43
CA ILE A 11 -2.47 -6.40 29.28
C ILE A 11 -1.66 -6.05 28.04
N ARG A 12 -0.49 -6.67 27.83
CA ARG A 12 0.36 -6.38 26.66
C ARG A 12 -0.33 -6.73 25.34
N LEU A 13 -1.13 -7.79 25.32
CA LEU A 13 -1.88 -8.20 24.15
C LEU A 13 -3.04 -7.23 23.85
N GLU A 14 -3.75 -6.76 24.88
CA GLU A 14 -4.80 -5.74 24.71
C GLU A 14 -4.21 -4.41 24.25
N THR A 15 -3.09 -3.95 24.84
CA THR A 15 -2.39 -2.75 24.39
C THR A 15 -1.97 -2.87 22.92
N ALA A 16 -1.34 -3.99 22.54
CA ALA A 16 -0.95 -4.24 21.15
C ALA A 16 -2.15 -4.30 20.19
N SER A 17 -3.29 -4.81 20.66
CA SER A 17 -4.53 -4.88 19.88
C SER A 17 -5.18 -3.50 19.71
N PHE A 18 -5.05 -2.61 20.68
CA PHE A 18 -5.48 -1.22 20.56
C PHE A 18 -4.57 -0.44 19.59
N ASP A 19 -3.25 -0.56 19.78
CA ASP A 19 -2.25 0.10 18.93
C ASP A 19 -2.43 -0.29 17.46
N GLY A 20 -2.70 -1.56 17.17
CA GLY A 20 -2.94 -2.01 15.81
C GLY A 20 -4.25 -1.48 15.18
N ILE A 21 -5.30 -1.18 15.97
CA ILE A 21 -6.53 -0.54 15.47
C ILE A 21 -6.19 0.89 15.07
N VAL A 22 -5.45 1.62 15.91
CA VAL A 22 -4.99 2.98 15.61
C VAL A 22 -4.12 2.99 14.35
N MET A 23 -3.14 2.08 14.25
CA MET A 23 -2.29 1.92 13.07
C MET A 23 -3.09 1.57 11.81
N SER A 24 -4.15 0.76 11.94
CA SER A 24 -5.06 0.43 10.83
C SER A 24 -5.77 1.66 10.30
N THR A 25 -6.29 2.49 11.18
CA THR A 25 -6.98 3.74 10.83
C THR A 25 -6.04 4.72 10.15
N LEU A 26 -4.80 4.88 10.66
CA LEU A 26 -3.77 5.70 10.03
C LEU A 26 -3.39 5.15 8.63
N SER A 27 -3.23 3.83 8.51
CA SER A 27 -2.91 3.18 7.24
C SER A 27 -4.05 3.36 6.23
N TYR A 28 -5.30 3.31 6.65
CA TYR A 28 -6.44 3.62 5.78
C TYR A 28 -6.47 5.08 5.34
N GLY A 29 -6.11 6.02 6.22
CA GLY A 29 -5.93 7.42 5.84
C GLY A 29 -4.89 7.58 4.72
N ALA A 30 -3.73 6.94 4.88
CA ALA A 30 -2.68 6.92 3.85
C ALA A 30 -3.17 6.26 2.55
N LEU A 31 -3.89 5.14 2.63
CA LEU A 31 -4.50 4.47 1.48
C LEU A 31 -5.45 5.41 0.72
N THR A 32 -6.28 6.16 1.46
CA THR A 32 -7.22 7.14 0.89
C THR A 32 -6.47 8.24 0.16
N MET A 33 -5.38 8.78 0.72
CA MET A 33 -4.56 9.78 0.05
C MET A 33 -3.98 9.25 -1.27
N VAL A 34 -3.42 8.03 -1.28
CA VAL A 34 -2.87 7.42 -2.50
C VAL A 34 -3.98 7.14 -3.51
N TYR A 35 -5.15 6.68 -3.08
CA TYR A 35 -6.31 6.48 -3.95
C TYR A 35 -6.74 7.78 -4.64
N ILE A 36 -6.82 8.90 -3.91
CA ILE A 36 -7.13 10.22 -4.48
C ILE A 36 -6.05 10.62 -5.51
N GLN A 37 -4.78 10.38 -5.24
CA GLN A 37 -3.69 10.67 -6.20
C GLN A 37 -3.81 9.83 -7.47
N VAL A 38 -4.13 8.54 -7.33
CA VAL A 38 -4.39 7.66 -8.48
C VAL A 38 -5.59 8.17 -9.27
N LEU A 39 -6.69 8.52 -8.59
CA LEU A 39 -7.89 9.05 -9.24
C LEU A 39 -7.65 10.39 -9.94
N LYS A 40 -6.89 11.31 -9.32
CA LYS A 40 -6.49 12.57 -9.96
C LYS A 40 -5.64 12.31 -11.20
N SER A 41 -4.63 11.46 -11.09
CA SER A 41 -3.79 11.07 -12.24
C SER A 41 -4.61 10.40 -13.35
N LEU A 42 -5.72 9.75 -12.99
CA LEU A 42 -6.63 9.10 -13.91
C LEU A 42 -7.53 10.12 -14.63
N ILE A 43 -8.18 11.01 -13.89
CA ILE A 43 -9.13 12.01 -14.41
C ILE A 43 -8.42 13.03 -15.30
N THR A 44 -7.21 13.47 -14.95
CA THR A 44 -6.47 14.45 -15.76
C THR A 44 -6.12 13.94 -17.16
N ARG A 45 -6.12 12.61 -17.41
CA ARG A 45 -5.71 12.04 -18.71
C ARG A 45 -6.59 10.85 -19.15
N PRO A 46 -7.86 11.08 -19.58
CA PRO A 46 -8.87 10.03 -19.80
C PRO A 46 -8.67 9.17 -21.06
N LYS A 47 -7.76 9.52 -21.98
CA LYS A 47 -7.56 8.80 -23.26
C LYS A 47 -6.60 7.61 -23.17
N ARG A 48 -6.75 6.72 -22.19
CA ARG A 48 -5.97 5.47 -22.08
C ARG A 48 -6.95 4.30 -22.24
N GLY A 49 -6.73 3.41 -23.21
CA GLY A 49 -7.67 2.37 -23.65
C GLY A 49 -8.07 1.30 -22.62
N ARG A 50 -8.58 0.13 -23.05
CA ARG A 50 -9.23 -0.90 -22.19
C ARG A 50 -8.49 -1.29 -20.89
N VAL A 51 -7.15 -1.33 -20.90
CA VAL A 51 -6.32 -1.65 -19.70
C VAL A 51 -6.49 -0.62 -18.58
N PHE A 52 -6.75 0.64 -18.93
CA PHE A 52 -6.96 1.73 -17.99
C PHE A 52 -8.22 1.54 -17.15
N TRP A 53 -9.34 1.21 -17.79
CA TRP A 53 -10.59 0.89 -17.10
C TRP A 53 -10.44 -0.28 -16.14
N GLY A 54 -9.67 -1.31 -16.53
CA GLY A 54 -9.33 -2.42 -15.63
C GLY A 54 -8.60 -1.97 -14.36
N ILE A 55 -7.62 -1.07 -14.46
CA ILE A 55 -6.87 -0.52 -13.32
C ILE A 55 -7.77 0.34 -12.42
N THR A 56 -8.69 1.12 -13.01
CA THR A 56 -9.67 1.92 -12.27
C THR A 56 -10.62 1.05 -11.47
N ILE A 57 -11.22 0.05 -12.13
CA ILE A 57 -12.14 -0.90 -11.46
C ILE A 57 -11.41 -1.64 -10.34
N TYR A 58 -10.17 -2.08 -10.59
CA TYR A 58 -9.33 -2.71 -9.59
C TYR A 58 -9.07 -1.82 -8.37
N SER A 59 -8.65 -0.57 -8.59
CA SER A 59 -8.34 0.37 -7.50
C SER A 59 -9.60 0.76 -6.70
N ALA A 60 -10.72 0.95 -7.37
CA ALA A 60 -12.01 1.20 -6.72
C ALA A 60 -12.50 -0.01 -5.90
N LEU A 61 -12.37 -1.22 -6.44
CA LEU A 61 -12.69 -2.46 -5.72
C LEU A 61 -11.83 -2.60 -4.45
N LEU A 62 -10.52 -2.41 -4.58
CA LEU A 62 -9.59 -2.54 -3.47
C LEU A 62 -9.85 -1.48 -2.39
N PHE A 63 -10.16 -0.24 -2.80
CA PHE A 63 -10.58 0.82 -1.89
C PHE A 63 -11.89 0.47 -1.15
N LEU A 64 -12.91 -0.01 -1.87
CA LEU A 64 -14.20 -0.40 -1.29
C LEU A 64 -14.04 -1.50 -0.24
N LEU A 65 -13.24 -2.54 -0.52
CA LEU A 65 -12.93 -3.60 0.45
C LEU A 65 -12.23 -3.04 1.70
N ALA A 66 -11.28 -2.13 1.52
CA ALA A 66 -10.56 -1.51 2.63
C ALA A 66 -11.50 -0.64 3.50
N THR A 67 -12.42 0.11 2.88
CA THR A 67 -13.41 0.94 3.58
C THR A 67 -14.37 0.10 4.41
N LEU A 68 -14.90 -0.99 3.85
CA LEU A 68 -15.76 -1.92 4.60
C LEU A 68 -15.01 -2.58 5.76
N ALA A 69 -13.74 -2.96 5.56
CA ALA A 69 -12.90 -3.53 6.60
C ALA A 69 -12.63 -2.56 7.76
N VAL A 70 -12.31 -1.28 7.48
CA VAL A 70 -12.18 -0.25 8.53
C VAL A 70 -13.51 -0.01 9.22
N GLY A 71 -14.60 0.12 8.46
CA GLY A 71 -15.93 0.35 8.99
C GLY A 71 -16.33 -0.72 10.01
N GLY A 72 -16.07 -1.99 9.69
CA GLY A 72 -16.29 -3.10 10.62
C GLY A 72 -15.44 -2.99 11.89
N LYS A 73 -14.16 -2.62 11.77
CA LYS A 73 -13.27 -2.41 12.93
C LYS A 73 -13.69 -1.25 13.83
N ILE A 74 -14.08 -0.11 13.24
CA ILE A 74 -14.53 1.07 13.99
C ILE A 74 -15.85 0.75 14.70
N LYS A 75 -16.82 0.14 13.99
CA LYS A 75 -18.09 -0.26 14.60
C LYS A 75 -17.89 -1.28 15.71
N TYR A 76 -16.97 -2.22 15.54
CA TYR A 76 -16.59 -3.14 16.61
C TYR A 76 -16.02 -2.38 17.83
N ALA A 77 -15.09 -1.44 17.62
CA ALA A 77 -14.55 -0.64 18.72
C ALA A 77 -15.66 0.16 19.43
N GLU A 78 -16.57 0.79 18.68
CA GLU A 78 -17.75 1.48 19.23
C GLU A 78 -18.63 0.53 20.07
N SER A 79 -18.90 -0.68 19.58
CA SER A 79 -19.68 -1.67 20.33
C SER A 79 -19.00 -2.06 21.65
N VAL A 80 -17.68 -2.23 21.66
CA VAL A 80 -16.91 -2.58 22.86
C VAL A 80 -16.90 -1.46 23.89
N TYR A 81 -16.66 -0.22 23.47
CA TYR A 81 -16.47 0.90 24.38
C TYR A 81 -17.78 1.60 24.78
N VAL A 82 -18.82 1.54 23.96
CA VAL A 82 -20.07 2.29 24.17
C VAL A 82 -21.25 1.36 24.35
N THR A 83 -21.51 0.46 23.39
CA THR A 83 -22.76 -0.32 23.37
C THR A 83 -22.82 -1.37 24.47
N PHE A 84 -21.80 -2.21 24.64
CA PHE A 84 -21.83 -3.30 25.62
C PHE A 84 -21.82 -2.84 27.09
N PRO A 85 -21.13 -1.74 27.46
CA PRO A 85 -21.28 -1.15 28.78
C PRO A 85 -22.71 -0.62 29.03
N MET A 86 -23.31 0.06 28.06
CA MET A 86 -24.64 0.66 28.20
C MET A 86 -25.77 -0.37 28.25
N ASP A 87 -25.61 -1.50 27.54
CA ASP A 87 -26.57 -2.61 27.52
C ASP A 87 -26.45 -3.56 28.73
N GLY A 88 -25.57 -3.25 29.70
CA GLY A 88 -25.35 -4.09 30.88
C GLY A 88 -24.74 -5.46 30.58
N THR A 89 -24.22 -5.66 29.36
CA THR A 89 -23.49 -6.87 28.96
C THR A 89 -22.15 -6.98 29.70
N ILE A 90 -21.55 -5.84 30.04
CA ILE A 90 -20.32 -5.76 30.84
C ILE A 90 -20.72 -5.37 32.26
N LYS A 91 -20.74 -6.33 33.18
CA LYS A 91 -21.18 -6.13 34.57
C LYS A 91 -20.05 -5.85 35.56
N SER A 92 -18.80 -6.17 35.18
CA SER A 92 -17.61 -5.98 36.02
C SER A 92 -16.40 -5.57 35.17
N MET A 93 -15.45 -4.86 35.77
CA MET A 93 -14.18 -4.48 35.14
C MET A 93 -13.33 -5.70 34.73
N GLU A 94 -13.52 -6.85 35.42
CA GLU A 94 -12.84 -8.11 35.10
C GLU A 94 -13.37 -8.76 33.80
N ASP A 95 -14.59 -8.43 33.38
CA ASP A 95 -15.20 -8.88 32.12
C ASP A 95 -14.84 -7.96 30.94
N PHE A 96 -14.26 -6.78 31.20
CA PHE A 96 -13.84 -5.80 30.18
C PHE A 96 -12.49 -6.19 29.56
N VAL A 97 -12.46 -7.33 28.86
CA VAL A 97 -11.30 -7.73 28.05
C VAL A 97 -11.72 -7.72 26.57
N PRO A 98 -11.36 -6.67 25.79
CA PRO A 98 -11.81 -6.50 24.41
C PRO A 98 -11.60 -7.73 23.53
N SER A 99 -10.44 -8.39 23.60
CA SER A 99 -10.18 -9.61 22.82
C SER A 99 -11.14 -10.77 23.15
N ARG A 100 -11.56 -10.93 24.40
CA ARG A 100 -12.52 -11.98 24.83
C ARG A 100 -13.94 -11.62 24.40
N ILE A 101 -14.30 -10.33 24.50
CA ILE A 101 -15.58 -9.82 24.00
C ILE A 101 -15.68 -10.02 22.48
N PHE A 102 -14.57 -9.82 21.74
CA PHE A 102 -14.49 -10.13 20.32
C PHE A 102 -14.82 -11.59 20.05
N GLN A 103 -14.19 -12.51 20.78
CA GLN A 103 -14.38 -13.96 20.59
C GLN A 103 -15.84 -14.39 20.83
N ARG A 104 -16.46 -13.83 21.89
CA ARG A 104 -17.86 -14.13 22.24
C ARG A 104 -18.85 -13.60 21.19
N HIS A 105 -18.54 -12.47 20.56
CA HIS A 105 -19.38 -11.84 19.55
C HIS A 105 -18.81 -11.95 18.12
N ALA A 106 -17.99 -12.98 17.87
CA ALA A 106 -17.36 -13.19 16.58
C ALA A 106 -18.37 -13.45 15.45
N SER A 107 -19.55 -13.98 15.80
CA SER A 107 -20.66 -14.29 14.89
C SER A 107 -21.50 -13.09 14.48
N MET A 108 -21.29 -11.90 15.09
CA MET A 108 -22.02 -10.69 14.69
C MET A 108 -21.75 -10.36 13.22
N THR A 109 -22.80 -10.04 12.47
CA THR A 109 -22.75 -9.78 11.02
C THR A 109 -21.69 -8.74 10.64
N ILE A 110 -21.51 -7.69 11.46
CA ILE A 110 -20.52 -6.63 11.23
C ILE A 110 -19.08 -7.17 11.32
N ASN A 111 -18.80 -8.03 12.30
CA ASN A 111 -17.49 -8.66 12.49
C ASN A 111 -17.20 -9.66 11.37
N VAL A 112 -18.19 -10.47 11.00
CA VAL A 112 -18.08 -11.42 9.90
C VAL A 112 -17.83 -10.68 8.58
N LEU A 113 -18.60 -9.64 8.28
CA LEU A 113 -18.42 -8.81 7.08
C LEU A 113 -17.02 -8.19 7.04
N GLY A 114 -16.57 -7.59 8.15
CA GLY A 114 -15.23 -7.03 8.26
C GLY A 114 -14.16 -8.08 7.96
N ARG A 115 -14.28 -9.29 8.53
CA ARG A 115 -13.35 -10.40 8.28
C ARG A 115 -13.36 -10.86 6.83
N VAL A 116 -14.52 -11.02 6.22
CA VAL A 116 -14.66 -11.38 4.81
C VAL A 116 -13.96 -10.35 3.93
N CYS A 117 -14.20 -9.05 4.16
CA CYS A 117 -13.54 -7.98 3.42
C CYS A 117 -12.01 -8.03 3.58
N THR A 118 -11.50 -8.23 4.81
CA THR A 118 -10.05 -8.34 5.05
C THR A 118 -9.41 -9.56 4.39
N THR A 119 -10.15 -10.66 4.26
CA THR A 119 -9.66 -11.89 3.61
C THR A 119 -9.69 -11.78 2.09
N LEU A 120 -10.65 -11.06 1.53
CA LEU A 120 -10.75 -10.83 0.08
C LEU A 120 -9.72 -9.79 -0.42
N SER A 121 -9.28 -8.84 0.41
CA SER A 121 -8.30 -7.83 -0.01
C SER A 121 -6.99 -8.43 -0.52
N PRO A 122 -6.35 -9.41 0.16
CA PRO A 122 -5.21 -10.14 -0.37
C PRO A 122 -5.48 -10.87 -1.68
N TRP A 123 -6.69 -11.42 -1.93
CA TRP A 123 -6.96 -12.13 -3.20
C TRP A 123 -6.87 -11.19 -4.39
N VAL A 124 -7.53 -10.03 -4.26
CA VAL A 124 -7.49 -8.98 -5.27
C VAL A 124 -6.04 -8.49 -5.43
N GLY A 125 -5.35 -8.26 -4.32
CA GLY A 125 -3.94 -7.83 -4.30
C GLY A 125 -2.96 -8.82 -4.96
N ASP A 126 -3.16 -10.11 -4.75
CA ASP A 126 -2.31 -11.18 -5.29
C ASP A 126 -2.62 -11.41 -6.78
N ALA A 127 -3.88 -11.34 -7.20
CA ALA A 127 -4.26 -11.39 -8.61
C ALA A 127 -3.56 -10.30 -9.44
N PHE A 128 -3.45 -9.09 -8.90
CA PHE A 128 -2.72 -7.99 -9.54
C PHE A 128 -1.21 -8.25 -9.63
N LEU A 129 -0.61 -8.85 -8.60
CA LEU A 129 0.78 -9.27 -8.66
C LEU A 129 1.04 -10.31 -9.75
N ILE A 130 0.16 -11.31 -9.86
CA ILE A 130 0.28 -12.37 -10.87
C ILE A 130 0.18 -11.76 -12.27
N TYR A 131 -0.83 -10.91 -12.51
CA TYR A 131 -0.97 -10.17 -13.76
C TYR A 131 0.32 -9.41 -14.10
N ARG A 132 0.94 -8.79 -13.11
CA ARG A 132 2.15 -8.02 -13.31
C ARG A 132 3.38 -8.87 -13.62
N VAL A 133 3.54 -10.02 -12.96
CA VAL A 133 4.59 -11.00 -13.32
C VAL A 133 4.42 -11.42 -14.78
N MET A 134 3.18 -11.69 -15.22
CA MET A 134 2.88 -12.04 -16.61
C MET A 134 3.30 -10.93 -17.59
N VAL A 135 2.96 -9.67 -17.31
CA VAL A 135 3.35 -8.52 -18.15
C VAL A 135 4.87 -8.35 -18.22
N VAL A 136 5.55 -8.48 -17.09
CA VAL A 136 7.01 -8.28 -16.96
C VAL A 136 7.81 -9.36 -17.70
N TRP A 137 7.26 -10.58 -17.80
CA TRP A 137 7.86 -11.73 -18.50
C TRP A 137 7.27 -11.97 -19.89
N SER A 138 6.59 -10.96 -20.46
CA SER A 138 6.04 -11.02 -21.84
C SER A 138 5.12 -12.22 -22.05
N TYR A 139 4.27 -12.54 -21.06
CA TYR A 139 3.28 -13.62 -21.07
C TYR A 139 3.86 -15.04 -21.18
N ASN A 140 5.11 -15.26 -20.77
CA ASN A 140 5.68 -16.60 -20.71
C ASN A 140 5.04 -17.43 -19.57
N LEU A 141 4.23 -18.43 -19.94
CA LEU A 141 3.43 -19.27 -19.03
C LEU A 141 4.27 -20.16 -18.11
N TRP A 142 5.53 -20.46 -18.45
CA TRP A 142 6.41 -21.28 -17.62
C TRP A 142 6.57 -20.73 -16.20
N PHE A 143 6.58 -19.41 -16.06
CA PHE A 143 6.71 -18.72 -14.78
C PHE A 143 5.41 -18.74 -13.94
N LEU A 144 4.27 -19.06 -14.55
CA LEU A 144 2.99 -19.15 -13.87
C LEU A 144 2.77 -20.50 -13.20
N VAL A 145 3.45 -21.55 -13.67
CA VAL A 145 3.34 -22.93 -13.17
C VAL A 145 3.55 -23.04 -11.65
N PRO A 146 4.57 -22.40 -11.03
CA PRO A 146 4.72 -22.47 -9.57
C PRO A 146 3.79 -21.50 -8.81
N ILE A 147 3.35 -20.40 -9.44
CA ILE A 147 2.56 -19.35 -8.77
C ILE A 147 1.10 -19.75 -8.63
N LEU A 148 0.52 -20.32 -9.68
CA LEU A 148 -0.91 -20.58 -9.78
C LEU A 148 -1.43 -21.60 -8.74
N PRO A 149 -0.74 -22.72 -8.46
CA PRO A 149 -1.16 -23.65 -7.41
C PRO A 149 -1.15 -23.02 -6.02
N ILE A 150 -0.14 -22.18 -5.71
CA ILE A 150 -0.04 -21.47 -4.43
C ILE A 150 -1.20 -20.48 -4.30
N TYR A 151 -1.54 -19.77 -5.38
CA TYR A 151 -2.66 -18.85 -5.40
C TYR A 151 -4.01 -19.56 -5.18
N PHE A 152 -4.26 -20.68 -5.85
CA PHE A 152 -5.47 -21.46 -5.62
C PHE A 152 -5.52 -22.08 -4.23
N ALA A 153 -4.38 -22.56 -3.69
CA ALA A 153 -4.30 -23.03 -2.31
C ALA A 153 -4.61 -21.91 -1.30
N HIS A 154 -4.13 -20.69 -1.56
CA HIS A 154 -4.43 -19.50 -0.75
C HIS A 154 -5.92 -19.17 -0.75
N ILE A 155 -6.57 -19.20 -1.92
CA ILE A 155 -8.03 -19.03 -2.04
C ILE A 155 -8.76 -20.19 -1.32
N ALA A 156 -8.34 -21.44 -1.51
CA ALA A 156 -8.99 -22.58 -0.87
C ALA A 156 -8.94 -22.50 0.66
N MET A 157 -7.82 -22.05 1.22
CA MET A 157 -7.61 -21.89 2.67
C MET A 157 -8.36 -20.72 3.30
N SER A 158 -8.83 -19.77 2.49
CA SER A 158 -9.62 -18.64 2.99
C SER A 158 -11.00 -19.04 3.54
N ILE A 159 -11.64 -20.06 2.95
CA ILE A 159 -12.97 -20.54 3.31
C ILE A 159 -12.98 -21.13 4.72
N PRO A 160 -12.12 -22.12 5.05
CA PRO A 160 -12.06 -22.66 6.41
C PRO A 160 -11.58 -21.62 7.42
N LEU A 161 -10.77 -20.64 7.01
CA LEU A 161 -10.37 -19.52 7.87
C LEU A 161 -11.58 -18.66 8.28
N ILE A 162 -12.40 -18.22 7.32
CA ILE A 162 -13.60 -17.41 7.60
C ILE A 162 -14.60 -18.18 8.49
N ILE A 163 -14.79 -19.48 8.22
CA ILE A 163 -15.67 -20.33 9.04
C ILE A 163 -15.14 -20.46 10.47
N ALA A 164 -13.86 -20.76 10.64
CA ALA A 164 -13.26 -20.86 11.97
C ALA A 164 -13.29 -19.50 12.69
N ASP A 165 -13.16 -18.41 11.94
CA ASP A 165 -13.12 -17.06 12.46
C ASP A 165 -14.50 -16.47 12.83
N SER A 166 -15.58 -17.03 12.30
CA SER A 166 -16.96 -16.68 12.69
C SER A 166 -17.44 -17.45 13.93
N LYS A 167 -16.76 -18.55 14.27
CA LYS A 167 -17.11 -19.47 15.37
C LYS A 167 -16.05 -19.51 16.48
N LEU A 168 -15.37 -18.39 16.77
CA LEU A 168 -14.35 -18.34 17.84
C LEU A 168 -14.92 -18.64 19.24
N ASN A 169 -16.23 -18.56 19.43
CA ASN A 169 -16.90 -18.92 20.67
C ASN A 169 -16.77 -20.42 21.01
N GLU A 170 -16.56 -21.27 20.01
CA GLU A 170 -16.36 -22.71 20.18
C GLU A 170 -14.85 -23.05 20.25
N ILE A 171 -14.42 -23.67 21.36
CA ILE A 171 -13.01 -24.04 21.61
C ILE A 171 -12.38 -24.83 20.45
N ARG A 172 -13.16 -25.74 19.84
CA ARG A 172 -12.73 -26.56 18.70
C ARG A 172 -12.32 -25.71 17.49
N TRP A 173 -13.04 -24.63 17.21
CA TRP A 173 -12.76 -23.75 16.08
C TRP A 173 -11.67 -22.73 16.43
N ALA A 174 -11.58 -22.28 17.68
CA ALA A 174 -10.53 -21.37 18.13
C ALA A 174 -9.11 -21.96 17.92
N LEU A 175 -8.89 -23.24 18.25
CA LEU A 175 -7.59 -23.89 18.04
C LEU A 175 -7.26 -24.04 16.55
N ARG A 176 -8.26 -24.36 15.72
CA ARG A 176 -8.10 -24.54 14.27
C ARG A 176 -7.93 -23.21 13.53
N SER A 177 -8.61 -22.14 13.96
CA SER A 177 -8.48 -20.78 13.40
C SER A 177 -7.02 -20.33 13.41
N HIS A 178 -6.29 -20.58 14.51
CA HIS A 178 -4.87 -20.26 14.57
C HIS A 178 -4.04 -20.97 13.50
N LEU A 179 -4.23 -22.29 13.33
CA LEU A 179 -3.52 -23.08 12.32
C LEU A 179 -3.88 -22.64 10.91
N TYR A 180 -5.17 -22.43 10.62
CA TYR A 180 -5.63 -21.95 9.32
C TYR A 180 -5.08 -20.55 9.00
N ALA A 181 -5.03 -19.65 9.99
CA ALA A 181 -4.44 -18.33 9.81
C ALA A 181 -2.95 -18.40 9.48
N VAL A 182 -2.18 -19.28 10.16
CA VAL A 182 -0.75 -19.49 9.86
C VAL A 182 -0.58 -19.99 8.42
N ILE A 183 -1.35 -21.01 8.02
CA ILE A 183 -1.26 -21.58 6.67
C ILE A 183 -1.64 -20.51 5.63
N PHE A 184 -2.77 -19.84 5.79
CA PHE A 184 -3.26 -18.79 4.89
C PHE A 184 -2.22 -17.67 4.71
N HIS A 185 -1.69 -17.13 5.80
CA HIS A 185 -0.69 -16.07 5.73
C HIS A 185 0.65 -16.54 5.20
N SER A 186 1.06 -17.79 5.48
CA SER A 186 2.29 -18.36 4.90
C SER A 186 2.21 -18.47 3.37
N LEU A 187 1.07 -18.92 2.84
CA LEU A 187 0.83 -19.02 1.41
C LEU A 187 0.86 -17.62 0.76
N CYS A 188 0.17 -16.65 1.35
CA CYS A 188 0.18 -15.26 0.89
C CYS A 188 1.60 -14.68 0.88
N VAL A 189 2.37 -14.82 1.96
CA VAL A 189 3.73 -14.30 2.06
C VAL A 189 4.67 -15.01 1.08
N SER A 190 4.56 -16.33 0.93
CA SER A 190 5.37 -17.10 -0.03
C SER A 190 5.14 -16.67 -1.48
N LEU A 191 3.89 -16.46 -1.87
CA LEU A 191 3.51 -15.96 -3.20
C LEU A 191 4.09 -14.55 -3.41
N ASN A 192 3.96 -13.69 -2.40
CA ASN A 192 4.48 -12.33 -2.43
C ASN A 192 6.01 -12.31 -2.60
N ILE A 193 6.75 -13.12 -1.83
CA ILE A 193 8.21 -13.24 -1.96
C ILE A 193 8.59 -13.72 -3.36
N MET A 194 7.96 -14.79 -3.85
CA MET A 194 8.26 -15.36 -5.16
C MET A 194 8.02 -14.34 -6.29
N CYS A 195 6.87 -13.67 -6.28
CA CYS A 195 6.56 -12.60 -7.23
C CYS A 195 7.56 -11.44 -7.14
N SER A 196 7.90 -10.98 -5.94
CA SER A 196 8.87 -9.88 -5.74
C SER A 196 10.26 -10.24 -6.25
N VAL A 197 10.74 -11.46 -6.02
CA VAL A 197 12.04 -11.94 -6.54
C VAL A 197 12.02 -11.96 -8.06
N MET A 198 10.98 -12.52 -8.68
CA MET A 198 10.87 -12.61 -10.14
C MET A 198 10.81 -11.24 -10.81
N ILE A 199 10.10 -10.28 -10.19
CA ILE A 199 10.02 -8.90 -10.66
C ILE A 199 11.38 -8.21 -10.52
N THR A 200 12.04 -8.36 -9.38
CA THR A 200 13.35 -7.74 -9.10
C THR A 200 14.42 -8.25 -10.06
N VAL A 201 14.52 -9.57 -10.27
CA VAL A 201 15.48 -10.18 -11.19
C VAL A 201 15.30 -9.64 -12.61
N ARG A 202 14.06 -9.54 -13.09
CA ARG A 202 13.78 -9.01 -14.43
C ARG A 202 14.12 -7.52 -14.53
N LEU A 203 13.75 -6.71 -13.53
CA LEU A 203 14.07 -5.28 -13.47
C LEU A 203 15.59 -5.05 -13.53
N VAL A 204 16.37 -5.79 -12.74
CA VAL A 204 17.83 -5.69 -12.74
C VAL A 204 18.42 -6.14 -14.08
N THR A 205 17.89 -7.20 -14.67
CA THR A 205 18.36 -7.70 -15.99
C THR A 205 18.06 -6.69 -17.09
N MET A 206 16.87 -6.09 -17.09
CA MET A 206 16.48 -5.05 -18.04
C MET A 206 17.30 -3.79 -17.87
N ARG A 207 17.57 -3.39 -16.63
CA ARG A 207 18.45 -2.27 -16.32
C ARG A 207 19.84 -2.47 -16.90
N LYS A 208 20.45 -3.65 -16.73
CA LYS A 208 21.77 -3.96 -17.32
C LYS A 208 21.77 -3.83 -18.84
N LYS A 209 20.69 -4.27 -19.52
CA LYS A 209 20.55 -4.11 -20.98
C LYS A 209 20.38 -2.65 -21.40
N LEU A 210 19.60 -1.87 -20.66
CA LEU A 210 19.40 -0.44 -20.89
C LEU A 210 20.68 0.37 -20.64
N GLU A 211 21.45 0.04 -19.60
CA GLU A 211 22.74 0.69 -19.31
C GLU A 211 23.77 0.47 -20.44
N VAL A 212 23.74 -0.70 -21.08
CA VAL A 212 24.58 -1.00 -22.26
C VAL A 212 24.12 -0.21 -23.49
N ALA A 213 22.81 0.02 -23.66
CA ALA A 213 22.25 0.65 -24.86
C ALA A 213 22.20 2.20 -24.81
N LEU A 214 21.89 2.81 -23.66
CA LEU A 214 21.65 4.26 -23.51
C LEU A 214 22.73 4.98 -22.67
N GLY A 215 23.70 4.26 -22.12
CA GLY A 215 24.72 4.81 -21.22
C GLY A 215 24.24 5.00 -19.76
N ARG A 216 25.20 5.03 -18.84
CA ARG A 216 24.97 4.99 -17.37
C ARG A 216 24.17 6.18 -16.82
N LEU A 217 24.29 7.36 -17.43
CA LEU A 217 23.75 8.61 -16.89
C LEU A 217 22.22 8.70 -17.05
N HIS A 218 21.70 8.36 -18.24
CA HIS A 218 20.25 8.34 -18.51
C HIS A 218 19.56 7.17 -17.80
N ALA A 219 20.16 5.98 -17.76
CA ALA A 219 19.57 4.79 -17.12
C ALA A 219 19.38 4.93 -15.58
N SER A 220 20.21 5.75 -14.92
CA SER A 220 20.12 6.03 -13.47
C SER A 220 18.82 6.75 -13.09
N PHE A 221 18.39 7.72 -13.89
CA PHE A 221 17.15 8.48 -13.65
C PHE A 221 15.89 7.62 -13.82
N TYR A 222 15.87 6.68 -14.78
CA TYR A 222 14.74 5.77 -15.00
C TYR A 222 14.61 4.66 -13.95
N THR A 223 15.68 4.35 -13.21
CA THR A 223 15.77 3.13 -12.39
C THR A 223 16.37 3.36 -11.00
N SER A 224 16.01 4.48 -10.35
CA SER A 224 16.41 4.76 -8.96
C SER A 224 16.13 3.55 -8.04
N PHE A 225 16.99 3.31 -7.06
CA PHE A 225 16.88 2.18 -6.13
C PHE A 225 15.51 2.12 -5.43
N PHE A 226 14.98 3.27 -5.01
CA PHE A 226 13.63 3.39 -4.45
C PHE A 226 12.54 2.99 -5.44
N SER A 227 12.77 3.23 -6.73
CA SER A 227 11.90 2.76 -7.80
C SER A 227 11.78 1.25 -7.77
N ILE A 228 12.91 0.54 -7.67
CA ILE A 228 12.97 -0.91 -7.68
C ILE A 228 12.33 -1.50 -6.41
N ILE A 229 12.50 -0.88 -5.24
CA ILE A 229 11.87 -1.35 -3.99
C ILE A 229 10.34 -1.22 -4.05
N VAL A 230 9.84 -0.06 -4.46
CA VAL A 230 8.39 0.17 -4.59
C VAL A 230 7.80 -0.71 -5.67
N GLU A 231 8.48 -0.78 -6.81
CA GLU A 231 8.06 -1.59 -7.96
C GLU A 231 8.12 -3.07 -7.58
N SER A 232 9.12 -3.59 -6.88
CA SER A 232 9.13 -5.01 -6.47
C SER A 232 8.06 -5.37 -5.42
N GLY A 233 7.44 -4.39 -4.76
CA GLY A 233 6.49 -4.63 -3.67
C GLY A 233 7.14 -5.13 -2.39
N ALA A 234 8.46 -4.94 -2.23
CA ALA A 234 9.24 -5.45 -1.11
C ALA A 234 8.74 -4.92 0.25
N PHE A 235 8.14 -3.74 0.29
CA PHE A 235 7.58 -3.19 1.53
C PHE A 235 6.47 -4.08 2.11
N ALA A 236 5.54 -4.54 1.26
CA ALA A 236 4.48 -5.45 1.68
C ALA A 236 5.04 -6.83 2.08
N THR A 237 6.09 -7.32 1.40
CA THR A 237 6.69 -8.62 1.71
C THR A 237 7.43 -8.60 3.04
N LEU A 238 8.21 -7.54 3.30
CA LEU A 238 8.89 -7.33 4.58
C LEU A 238 7.90 -7.26 5.74
N TRP A 239 6.83 -6.48 5.60
CA TRP A 239 5.78 -6.42 6.62
C TRP A 239 5.11 -7.79 6.83
N GLY A 240 4.84 -8.51 5.74
CA GLY A 240 4.27 -9.86 5.79
C GLY A 240 5.17 -10.85 6.52
N ILE A 241 6.49 -10.79 6.33
CA ILE A 241 7.47 -11.64 7.04
C ILE A 241 7.47 -11.33 8.53
N VAL A 242 7.51 -10.05 8.92
CA VAL A 242 7.45 -9.63 10.33
C VAL A 242 6.14 -10.10 10.97
N PHE A 243 5.01 -9.90 10.29
CA PHE A 243 3.73 -10.39 10.77
C PHE A 243 3.70 -11.92 10.89
N LEU A 244 4.16 -12.67 9.88
CA LEU A 244 4.18 -14.13 9.92
C LEU A 244 5.08 -14.68 11.03
N SER A 245 6.23 -14.05 11.29
CA SER A 245 7.13 -14.45 12.38
C SER A 245 6.53 -14.23 13.77
N THR A 246 5.87 -13.09 14.00
CA THR A 246 5.17 -12.82 15.27
C THR A 246 3.94 -13.73 15.45
N LEU A 247 3.30 -14.08 14.33
CA LEU A 247 2.19 -15.00 14.25
C LEU A 247 2.57 -16.44 14.65
N THR A 248 3.67 -16.97 14.13
CA THR A 248 4.16 -18.32 14.46
C THR A 248 4.76 -18.40 15.87
N ALA A 249 5.44 -17.34 16.31
CA ALA A 249 6.00 -17.25 17.66
C ALA A 249 4.95 -17.08 18.77
N ARG A 250 3.66 -16.91 18.42
CA ARG A 250 2.56 -16.62 19.36
C ARG A 250 2.88 -15.45 20.31
N HIS A 251 3.58 -14.46 19.78
CA HIS A 251 4.01 -13.30 20.55
C HIS A 251 2.86 -12.27 20.66
N TRP A 252 2.82 -11.51 21.75
CA TRP A 252 1.77 -10.51 22.01
C TRP A 252 1.72 -9.41 20.93
N SER A 253 2.86 -9.11 20.29
CA SER A 253 2.94 -8.12 19.21
C SER A 253 2.20 -8.53 17.92
N ARG A 254 1.80 -9.80 17.78
CA ARG A 254 1.05 -10.28 16.60
C ARG A 254 -0.16 -9.39 16.29
N SER A 255 -0.93 -9.00 17.31
CA SER A 255 -2.14 -8.19 17.13
C SER A 255 -1.84 -6.80 16.52
N ALA A 256 -0.74 -6.17 16.94
CA ALA A 256 -0.33 -4.86 16.44
C ALA A 256 0.04 -4.90 14.96
N PHE A 257 0.71 -5.97 14.50
CA PHE A 257 1.14 -6.12 13.11
C PHE A 257 0.06 -6.70 12.20
N SER A 258 -0.85 -7.52 12.73
CA SER A 258 -1.89 -8.19 11.93
C SER A 258 -2.93 -7.21 11.41
N GLN A 259 -3.26 -6.20 12.22
CA GLN A 259 -4.33 -5.27 11.93
C GLN A 259 -4.01 -4.31 10.75
N PRO A 260 -2.83 -3.69 10.64
CA PRO A 260 -2.48 -2.84 9.49
C PRO A 260 -2.05 -3.62 8.23
N TYR A 261 -1.72 -4.91 8.34
CA TYR A 261 -1.09 -5.72 7.29
C TYR A 261 -1.75 -5.58 5.90
N TYR A 262 -3.07 -5.73 5.84
CA TYR A 262 -3.79 -5.72 4.56
C TYR A 262 -3.90 -4.31 3.96
N TYR A 263 -3.91 -3.24 4.78
CA TYR A 263 -3.81 -1.88 4.27
C TYR A 263 -2.41 -1.61 3.71
N ILE A 264 -1.37 -2.16 4.31
CA ILE A 264 0.01 -2.00 3.82
C ILE A 264 0.19 -2.70 2.48
N ILE A 265 -0.39 -3.90 2.31
CA ILE A 265 -0.48 -4.55 0.99
C ILE A 265 -1.21 -3.63 0.01
N ALA A 266 -2.39 -3.14 0.38
CA ALA A 266 -3.22 -2.25 -0.44
C ALA A 266 -2.45 -0.99 -0.90
N ILE A 267 -1.80 -0.29 0.03
CA ILE A 267 -0.99 0.91 -0.22
C ILE A 267 0.12 0.57 -1.22
N THR A 268 0.84 -0.53 -0.98
CA THR A 268 1.92 -0.98 -1.88
C THR A 268 1.39 -1.20 -3.31
N ARG A 269 0.22 -1.84 -3.47
CA ARG A 269 -0.40 -2.04 -4.79
C ARG A 269 -0.81 -0.72 -5.44
N MET A 270 -1.39 0.20 -4.68
CA MET A 270 -1.79 1.51 -5.21
C MET A 270 -0.59 2.38 -5.60
N LEU A 271 0.52 2.32 -4.86
CA LEU A 271 1.76 3.02 -5.21
C LEU A 271 2.36 2.50 -6.52
N ILE A 272 2.34 1.18 -6.73
CA ILE A 272 2.76 0.57 -8.01
C ILE A 272 1.89 1.10 -9.15
N ILE A 273 0.58 1.15 -8.97
CA ILE A 273 -0.36 1.66 -9.97
C ILE A 273 -0.11 3.14 -10.28
N LEU A 274 0.04 3.97 -9.23
CA LEU A 274 0.32 5.40 -9.36
C LEU A 274 1.59 5.62 -10.20
N LYS A 275 2.63 4.86 -9.90
CA LYS A 275 3.89 4.93 -10.62
C LYS A 275 3.77 4.47 -12.07
N MET A 276 3.07 3.37 -12.33
CA MET A 276 2.78 2.93 -13.70
C MET A 276 2.02 3.99 -14.49
N ALA A 277 1.11 4.72 -13.84
CA ALA A 277 0.36 5.80 -14.46
C ALA A 277 1.27 7.00 -14.81
N GLN A 278 2.23 7.33 -13.93
CA GLN A 278 3.21 8.41 -14.11
C GLN A 278 4.28 8.08 -15.16
N ASN A 279 4.88 6.89 -15.13
CA ASN A 279 5.92 6.47 -16.07
C ASN A 279 5.41 6.45 -17.52
N LYS A 280 4.17 5.98 -17.74
CA LYS A 280 3.53 6.04 -19.06
C LYS A 280 3.23 7.47 -19.53
N ALA A 281 3.11 8.43 -18.61
CA ALA A 281 2.92 9.84 -18.97
C ALA A 281 4.24 10.41 -19.47
N TRP A 282 5.33 10.18 -18.73
CA TRP A 282 6.67 10.64 -19.09
C TRP A 282 7.16 10.08 -20.42
N CYS A 283 7.01 8.78 -20.68
CA CYS A 283 7.40 8.20 -21.97
C CYS A 283 6.63 8.78 -23.16
N ARG A 284 5.33 9.09 -22.99
CA ARG A 284 4.54 9.70 -24.07
C ARG A 284 4.94 11.15 -24.28
N ASP A 285 5.16 11.89 -23.21
CA ASP A 285 5.51 13.31 -23.28
C ASP A 285 6.90 13.48 -23.94
N ILE A 286 7.85 12.58 -23.68
CA ILE A 286 9.13 12.50 -24.42
C ILE A 286 8.91 12.12 -25.88
N VAL A 287 8.12 11.09 -26.19
CA VAL A 287 7.87 10.68 -27.57
C VAL A 287 7.19 11.81 -28.34
N SER A 288 6.22 12.52 -27.76
CA SER A 288 5.61 13.69 -28.39
C SER A 288 6.55 14.87 -28.53
N ALA A 289 7.47 15.09 -27.58
CA ALA A 289 8.48 16.15 -27.68
C ALA A 289 9.52 15.83 -28.76
N ALA A 290 9.91 14.55 -28.89
CA ALA A 290 10.81 14.05 -29.93
C ALA A 290 10.13 14.07 -31.31
N GLU A 291 8.85 13.69 -31.40
CA GLU A 291 8.04 13.78 -32.64
C GLU A 291 7.77 15.24 -33.04
N ALA A 292 7.64 16.15 -32.07
CA ALA A 292 7.56 17.58 -32.32
C ALA A 292 8.90 18.21 -32.75
N GLY A 293 9.98 17.42 -32.85
CA GLY A 293 11.31 17.89 -33.25
C GLY A 293 11.99 18.78 -32.21
N VAL A 294 11.47 18.86 -30.99
CA VAL A 294 12.03 19.67 -29.89
C VAL A 294 13.00 18.78 -29.10
N LEU A 295 14.11 18.39 -29.73
CA LEU A 295 15.20 17.75 -29.02
C LEU A 295 16.09 18.81 -28.36
N GLU A 296 15.96 18.85 -27.03
CA GLU A 296 17.08 18.90 -26.08
C GLU A 296 17.81 20.24 -25.79
N TRP A 297 17.52 21.36 -26.45
CA TRP A 297 18.17 22.65 -26.07
C TRP A 297 17.30 23.63 -25.26
N GLU A 298 15.97 23.62 -25.40
CA GLU A 298 15.12 24.66 -24.78
C GLU A 298 14.81 24.46 -23.28
N VAL A 299 14.83 23.20 -22.79
CA VAL A 299 14.41 22.89 -21.41
C VAL A 299 15.48 23.27 -20.37
N THR A 300 16.74 23.41 -20.79
CA THR A 300 17.79 23.96 -19.92
C THR A 300 17.70 25.49 -19.84
N SER A 301 17.31 26.17 -20.91
CA SER A 301 17.18 27.63 -20.93
C SER A 301 16.03 28.14 -20.06
N ALA A 302 14.92 27.40 -19.89
CA ALA A 302 13.81 27.86 -19.04
C ALA A 302 14.20 28.00 -17.55
N HIS A 303 15.05 27.11 -17.02
CA HIS A 303 15.54 27.21 -15.64
C HIS A 303 16.81 28.06 -15.48
N THR A 304 17.59 28.25 -16.54
CA THR A 304 18.78 29.11 -16.50
C THR A 304 18.42 30.59 -16.70
N LEU A 305 17.39 30.90 -17.50
CA LEU A 305 16.91 32.26 -17.72
C LEU A 305 16.24 32.86 -16.48
N GLU A 306 15.53 32.06 -15.65
CA GLU A 306 14.98 32.57 -14.38
C GLU A 306 16.07 32.94 -13.36
N LEU A 307 17.24 32.28 -13.39
CA LEU A 307 18.37 32.61 -12.52
C LEU A 307 19.21 33.78 -13.07
N GLU A 308 19.35 33.90 -14.39
CA GLU A 308 20.06 35.02 -15.01
C GLU A 308 19.24 36.32 -14.92
N ASP A 309 17.92 36.28 -15.15
CA ASP A 309 17.05 37.45 -14.97
C ASP A 309 16.89 37.83 -13.49
N ALA A 310 16.83 36.87 -12.56
CA ALA A 310 16.83 37.19 -11.12
C ALA A 310 18.15 37.87 -10.68
N SER A 311 19.29 37.48 -11.25
CA SER A 311 20.59 38.12 -10.99
C SER A 311 20.70 39.52 -11.62
N LYS A 312 20.15 39.72 -12.83
CA LYS A 312 20.10 41.03 -13.51
C LYS A 312 19.11 41.99 -12.83
N LEU A 313 17.99 41.48 -12.31
CA LEU A 313 17.00 42.26 -11.55
C LEU A 313 17.46 42.62 -10.13
N GLN A 314 18.37 41.84 -9.52
CA GLN A 314 19.04 42.24 -8.27
C GLN A 314 20.20 43.23 -8.50
N GLY A 315 20.86 43.21 -9.66
CA GLY A 315 21.89 44.19 -10.03
C GLY A 315 21.34 45.56 -10.48
N MET A 316 20.11 45.62 -11.01
CA MET A 316 19.52 46.87 -11.52
C MET A 316 18.73 47.71 -10.49
N LYS A 317 18.63 47.28 -9.23
CA LYS A 317 17.84 47.99 -8.19
C LYS A 317 18.63 48.93 -7.27
N PHE A 318 19.89 49.25 -7.60
CA PHE A 318 20.67 50.29 -6.92
C PHE A 318 21.24 51.31 -7.92
N SER A 319 20.38 52.19 -8.43
CA SER A 319 20.80 53.49 -8.95
C SER A 319 19.64 54.48 -8.83
N ASP A 320 19.62 55.22 -7.73
CA ASP A 320 18.73 56.35 -7.47
C ASP A 320 18.84 57.43 -8.57
N PRO A 321 17.73 57.89 -9.17
CA PRO A 321 17.71 59.08 -10.00
C PRO A 321 17.15 60.26 -9.20
N SER A 322 18.03 60.98 -8.49
CA SER A 322 17.74 62.34 -8.05
C SER A 322 18.96 63.23 -8.25
N ARG A 323 19.08 63.86 -9.42
CA ARG A 323 19.53 65.26 -9.57
C ARG A 323 19.60 65.72 -11.04
N SER A 324 19.25 67.00 -11.19
CA SER A 324 19.54 67.94 -12.28
C SER A 324 18.76 67.84 -13.59
N ALA A 325 17.60 68.51 -13.61
CA ALA A 325 17.27 69.40 -14.72
C ALA A 325 17.56 70.84 -14.26
N SER A 326 18.50 71.53 -14.92
CA SER A 326 18.60 73.00 -14.97
C SER A 326 19.67 73.44 -15.98
N THR A 327 19.17 73.96 -17.10
CA THR A 327 19.60 75.21 -17.75
C THR A 327 20.99 75.34 -18.39
N SER A 328 20.96 75.54 -19.72
CA SER A 328 21.32 76.81 -20.41
C SER A 328 22.49 76.79 -21.40
N ILE A 329 22.23 77.51 -22.51
CA ILE A 329 23.13 78.33 -23.35
C ILE A 329 23.75 77.70 -24.61
N LEU A 330 23.26 78.24 -25.75
CA LEU A 330 23.92 78.71 -26.99
C LEU A 330 25.17 77.93 -27.44
N GLN A 331 25.27 77.49 -28.70
CA GLN A 331 25.16 78.31 -29.92
C GLN A 331 25.02 77.39 -31.15
#